data_AF-A0A380CPJ3-F1
#
_entry.id   AF-A0A380CPJ3-F1
#
_cell.length_a   1.000
_cell.length_b   1.000
_cell.length_c   1.000
_cell.angle_alpha   90.00
_cell.angle_beta   90.00
_cell.angle_gamma   90.00
#
_symmetry.space_group_name_H-M   'P 1'
#
loop_
_entity.id
_entity.type
_entity.pdbx_description
1 polymer ?
#
loop_
_entity_poly.entity_id
_entity_poly.type
_entity_poly.pdbx_seq_one_letter_code
_entity_poly.pdbx_strand_id
1 'polypeptide(L)'
;MLKLIEEYSGNKPGSGALMTFKDSSWRMSIVVAAQPHFKAQDADTTIFWGYGLYPDRVGDYINKPMIDCTGEEILTELIRHLHFENDEHEIKENIINVIPVMMPYIDALFQPRAKTDRPQVVPEGSVNLALISQFVEIPEDMVFTEEYSVRAARLAVYTLLGLDKKVEPVTAYNKRPDVLVKAVHTAYRS
;
A
#
# COMPACT_ATOMS: atom_id res chain seq x y z
N MET A 1 12.77 4.12 19.13
CA MET A 1 11.42 3.93 18.54
C MET A 1 11.16 2.51 18.04
N LEU A 2 11.92 1.95 17.08
CA LEU A 2 11.60 0.63 16.49
C LEU A 2 11.41 -0.50 17.52
N LYS A 3 12.31 -0.59 18.52
CA LYS A 3 12.21 -1.59 19.60
C LYS A 3 10.92 -1.44 20.41
N LEU A 4 10.52 -0.21 20.71
CA LEU A 4 9.25 0.08 21.39
C LEU A 4 8.06 -0.40 20.56
N ILE A 5 8.07 -0.20 19.24
CA ILE A 5 7.02 -0.71 18.33
C ILE A 5 6.99 -2.25 18.32
N GLU A 6 8.16 -2.90 18.29
CA GLU A 6 8.25 -4.36 18.36
C GLU A 6 7.68 -4.90 19.68
N GLU A 7 8.05 -4.30 20.81
CA GLU A 7 7.54 -4.66 22.15
C GLU A 7 6.04 -4.42 22.28
N TYR A 8 5.56 -3.28 21.79
CA TYR A 8 4.14 -2.91 21.81
C TYR A 8 3.27 -3.83 20.95
N SER A 9 3.76 -4.19 19.75
CA SER A 9 2.98 -4.97 18.78
C SER A 9 3.15 -6.48 18.91
N GLY A 10 4.23 -6.94 19.56
CA GLY A 10 4.67 -8.34 19.55
C GLY A 10 5.15 -8.84 18.19
N ASN A 11 5.24 -7.97 17.17
CA ASN A 11 5.65 -8.33 15.82
C ASN A 11 7.11 -7.97 15.61
N LYS A 12 7.89 -8.96 15.18
CA LYS A 12 9.25 -8.72 14.70
C LYS A 12 9.20 -7.89 13.41
N PRO A 13 10.19 -7.03 13.14
CA PRO A 13 10.28 -6.31 11.88
C PRO A 13 10.16 -7.25 10.66
N GLY A 14 9.21 -6.95 9.77
CA GLY A 14 8.93 -7.73 8.57
C GLY A 14 8.08 -8.99 8.76
N SER A 15 7.74 -9.38 10.00
CA SER A 15 6.79 -10.49 10.24
C SER A 15 5.34 -10.01 10.31
N GLY A 16 5.13 -8.76 10.72
CA GLY A 16 3.83 -8.10 10.73
C GLY A 16 3.49 -7.48 9.37
N ALA A 17 2.19 -7.39 9.07
CA ALA A 17 1.69 -6.53 8.01
C ALA A 17 1.59 -5.08 8.52
N LEU A 18 0.59 -4.32 8.07
CA LEU A 18 0.31 -3.01 8.62
C LEU A 18 -0.34 -3.07 10.01
N MET A 19 -0.01 -2.08 10.85
CA MET A 19 -0.72 -1.75 12.09
C MET A 19 -1.58 -0.52 11.83
N THR A 20 -2.89 -0.64 12.01
CA THR A 20 -3.86 0.46 11.84
C THR A 20 -4.36 0.98 13.17
N PHE A 21 -4.26 2.30 13.35
CA PHE A 21 -4.87 3.02 14.46
C PHE A 21 -6.31 3.35 14.09
N LYS A 22 -7.23 2.43 14.44
CA LYS A 22 -8.62 2.45 13.95
C LYS A 22 -9.38 3.72 14.37
N ASP A 23 -9.08 4.25 15.55
CA ASP A 23 -9.76 5.41 16.13
C ASP A 23 -9.04 6.72 15.84
N SER A 24 -7.91 6.69 15.10
CA SER A 24 -7.22 7.90 14.64
C SER A 24 -8.09 8.67 13.65
N SER A 25 -8.18 9.99 13.83
CA SER A 25 -8.88 10.91 12.92
C SER A 25 -8.31 10.87 11.50
N TRP A 26 -7.00 10.66 11.33
CA TRP A 26 -6.36 10.47 10.02
C TRP A 26 -6.49 9.05 9.47
N ARG A 27 -7.00 8.10 10.26
CA ARG A 27 -7.01 6.66 9.97
C ARG A 27 -5.60 6.18 9.63
N MET A 28 -4.65 6.48 10.50
CA MET A 28 -3.24 6.19 10.28
C MET A 28 -2.97 4.69 10.28
N SER A 29 -1.98 4.27 9.49
CA SER A 29 -1.37 2.97 9.58
C SER A 29 0.14 3.05 9.39
N ILE A 30 0.87 2.18 10.06
CA ILE A 30 2.32 2.02 9.90
C ILE A 30 2.67 0.60 9.49
N VAL A 31 3.80 0.45 8.81
CA VAL A 31 4.39 -0.83 8.41
C VAL A 31 5.85 -0.81 8.82
N VAL A 32 6.22 -1.81 9.62
CA VAL A 32 7.62 -2.07 9.97
C VAL A 32 8.12 -3.23 9.11
N ALA A 33 8.82 -2.90 8.04
CA ALA A 33 9.44 -3.90 7.16
C ALA A 33 10.65 -4.57 7.83
N ALA A 34 11.09 -5.69 7.26
CA ALA A 34 12.33 -6.33 7.65
C ALA A 34 13.49 -5.34 7.54
N GLN A 35 14.38 -5.35 8.53
CA GLN A 35 15.57 -4.49 8.55
C GLN A 35 16.82 -5.30 8.16
N PRO A 36 17.74 -4.75 7.37
CA PRO A 36 17.62 -3.47 6.66
C PRO A 36 16.58 -3.54 5.53
N HIS A 37 15.83 -2.46 5.33
CA HIS A 37 14.86 -2.38 4.24
C HIS A 37 15.53 -2.00 2.92
N PHE A 38 16.56 -1.14 2.96
CA PHE A 38 17.34 -0.76 1.78
C PHE A 38 18.71 -1.44 1.78
N LYS A 39 19.21 -1.77 0.59
CA LYS A 39 20.56 -2.35 0.41
C LYS A 39 21.67 -1.45 0.96
N ALA A 40 21.50 -0.14 0.88
CA ALA A 40 22.47 0.86 1.33
C ALA A 40 22.10 1.47 2.71
N GLN A 41 21.21 0.81 3.47
CA GLN A 41 20.85 1.27 4.81
C GLN A 41 22.00 0.95 5.78
N ASP A 42 22.40 1.96 6.56
CA ASP A 42 23.42 1.79 7.60
C ASP A 42 22.94 0.83 8.70
N ALA A 43 23.88 0.10 9.31
CA ALA A 43 23.57 -1.00 10.23
C ALA A 43 22.87 -0.55 11.53
N ASP A 44 23.08 0.69 11.95
CA ASP A 44 22.49 1.33 13.12
C ASP A 44 21.26 2.19 12.80
N THR A 45 20.92 2.33 11.51
CA THR A 45 19.76 3.08 11.06
C THR A 45 18.58 2.14 10.86
N THR A 46 17.39 2.56 11.29
CA THR A 46 16.15 1.82 11.08
C THR A 46 15.13 2.67 10.35
N ILE A 47 14.31 2.04 9.51
CA ILE A 47 13.28 2.72 8.72
C ILE A 47 11.97 1.95 8.82
N PHE A 48 10.88 2.69 8.95
CA PHE A 48 9.53 2.19 8.78
C PHE A 48 8.72 3.20 7.98
N TRP A 49 7.55 2.79 7.51
CA TRP A 49 6.69 3.62 6.68
C TRP A 49 5.30 3.74 7.30
N GLY A 50 4.57 4.80 6.97
CA GLY A 50 3.18 4.94 7.35
C GLY A 50 2.41 5.86 6.41
N TYR A 51 1.10 5.83 6.54
CA TYR A 51 0.17 6.66 5.77
C TYR A 51 -1.09 6.97 6.59
N GLY A 52 -1.83 8.01 6.17
CA GLY A 52 -3.19 8.31 6.63
C GLY A 52 -4.15 8.32 5.43
N LEU A 53 -5.38 7.83 5.63
CA LEU A 53 -6.40 7.81 4.58
C LEU A 53 -7.20 9.11 4.50
N TYR A 54 -7.17 9.94 5.55
CA TYR A 54 -7.92 11.19 5.62
C TYR A 54 -6.99 12.38 5.87
N PRO A 55 -6.17 12.76 4.86
CA PRO A 55 -5.13 13.76 5.05
C PRO A 55 -5.66 15.18 5.27
N ASP A 56 -6.93 15.42 4.93
CA ASP A 56 -7.67 16.67 5.10
C ASP A 56 -8.26 16.84 6.52
N ARG A 57 -8.29 15.78 7.32
CA ARG A 57 -8.85 15.83 8.68
C ARG A 57 -7.84 16.34 9.69
N VAL A 58 -8.34 17.07 10.69
CA VAL A 58 -7.57 17.50 11.85
C VAL A 58 -7.15 16.28 12.67
N GLY A 59 -5.89 16.25 13.13
CA GLY A 59 -5.36 15.17 13.98
C GLY A 59 -5.94 15.17 15.38
N ASP A 60 -5.75 14.06 16.11
CA ASP A 60 -6.28 13.89 17.46
C ASP A 60 -5.42 14.63 18.50
N TYR A 61 -4.12 14.74 18.26
CA TYR A 61 -3.16 15.41 19.14
C TYR A 61 -2.51 16.62 18.47
N ILE A 62 -2.29 16.55 17.16
CA ILE A 62 -1.91 17.68 16.32
C ILE A 62 -3.17 18.30 15.74
N ASN A 63 -3.54 19.48 16.25
CA ASN A 63 -4.72 20.24 15.82
C ASN A 63 -4.58 20.89 14.43
N LYS A 64 -4.08 20.13 13.45
CA LYS A 64 -3.96 20.52 12.04
C LYS A 64 -4.37 19.37 11.12
N PRO A 65 -4.84 19.68 9.90
CA PRO A 65 -4.92 18.70 8.83
C PRO A 65 -3.57 18.01 8.60
N MET A 66 -3.55 16.68 8.38
CA MET A 66 -2.30 15.94 8.13
C MET A 66 -1.50 16.53 6.96
N ILE A 67 -2.19 17.01 5.92
CA ILE A 67 -1.59 17.63 4.74
C ILE A 67 -0.78 18.89 5.05
N ASP A 68 -1.12 19.58 6.14
CA ASP A 68 -0.44 20.81 6.61
C ASP A 68 0.59 20.51 7.72
N CYS A 69 0.84 19.23 8.01
CA CYS A 69 1.79 18.81 9.03
C CYS A 69 3.19 18.60 8.45
N THR A 70 4.18 19.00 9.23
CA THR A 70 5.58 18.62 9.04
C THR A 70 5.79 17.15 9.41
N GLY A 71 6.94 16.58 9.03
CA GLY A 71 7.31 15.23 9.45
C GLY A 71 7.38 15.06 10.97
N GLU A 72 7.86 16.06 11.70
CA GLU A 72 7.92 16.03 13.15
C GLU A 72 6.53 16.01 13.80
N GLU A 73 5.58 16.77 13.25
CA GLU A 73 4.21 16.78 13.74
C GLU A 73 3.50 15.44 13.46
N ILE A 74 3.70 14.86 12.28
CA ILE A 74 3.17 13.51 11.95
C ILE A 74 3.77 12.46 12.89
N LEU A 75 5.06 12.54 13.18
CA LEU A 75 5.72 11.67 14.14
C LEU A 75 5.13 11.84 15.54
N THR A 76 4.89 13.08 15.95
CA THR A 76 4.30 13.37 17.27
C THR A 76 2.91 12.77 17.39
N GLU A 77 2.04 12.95 16.39
CA GLU A 77 0.72 12.31 16.33
C GLU A 77 0.83 10.78 16.48
N LEU A 78 1.76 10.16 15.73
CA LEU A 78 2.01 8.72 15.81
C LEU A 78 2.47 8.26 17.20
N ILE A 79 3.40 9.00 17.84
CA ILE A 79 3.91 8.70 19.19
C ILE A 79 2.75 8.68 20.20
N ARG A 80 1.80 9.61 20.07
CA ARG A 80 0.62 9.66 20.94
C ARG A 80 -0.35 8.50 20.70
N HIS A 81 -0.58 8.10 19.44
CA HIS A 81 -1.37 6.90 19.13
C HIS A 81 -0.70 5.59 19.56
N LEU A 82 0.62 5.59 19.74
CA LEU A 82 1.39 4.46 20.28
C LEU A 82 1.52 4.47 21.81
N HIS A 83 1.08 5.54 22.48
CA HIS A 83 1.25 5.75 23.92
C HIS A 83 2.73 5.77 24.37
N PHE A 84 3.61 6.36 23.55
CA PHE A 84 5.05 6.48 23.83
C PHE A 84 5.44 7.89 24.30
N GLU A 85 4.54 8.61 24.98
CA GLU A 85 4.75 10.00 25.42
C GLU A 85 5.95 10.16 26.35
N ASN A 86 6.19 9.15 27.20
CA ASN A 86 7.28 9.17 28.17
C ASN A 86 8.67 9.07 27.50
N ASP A 87 8.72 8.49 26.30
CA ASP A 87 9.94 8.28 25.52
C ASP A 87 10.08 9.30 24.38
N GLU A 88 9.17 10.27 24.26
CA GLU A 88 9.10 11.17 23.10
C GLU A 88 10.41 11.95 22.88
N HIS A 89 11.04 12.44 23.94
CA HIS A 89 12.30 13.18 23.84
C HIS A 89 13.42 12.30 23.26
N GLU A 90 13.62 11.11 23.84
CA GLU A 90 14.64 10.17 23.36
C GLU A 90 14.33 9.70 21.93
N ILE A 91 13.05 9.46 21.60
CA ILE A 91 12.65 9.13 20.23
C ILE A 91 13.06 10.26 19.28
N LYS A 92 12.68 11.51 19.57
CA LYS A 92 12.95 12.66 18.69
C LYS A 92 14.45 12.93 18.51
N GLU A 93 15.26 12.76 19.56
CA GLU A 93 16.73 12.90 19.45
C GLU A 93 17.37 11.85 18.54
N ASN A 94 16.79 10.64 18.48
CA ASN A 94 17.30 9.54 17.64
C ASN A 94 16.71 9.53 16.21
N ILE A 95 15.74 10.41 15.91
CA ILE A 95 15.12 10.47 14.59
C ILE A 95 16.02 11.26 13.64
N ILE A 96 16.52 10.59 12.61
CA ILE A 96 17.32 11.23 11.57
C ILE A 96 16.45 12.14 10.71
N ASN A 97 15.30 11.63 10.24
CA ASN A 97 14.37 12.40 9.42
C ASN A 97 12.99 11.74 9.36
N VAL A 98 11.96 12.55 9.12
CA VAL A 98 10.61 12.10 8.77
C VAL A 98 10.19 12.87 7.53
N ILE A 99 10.03 12.17 6.41
CA ILE A 99 9.81 12.79 5.09
C ILE A 99 8.34 12.55 4.70
N PRO A 100 7.45 13.54 4.91
CA PRO A 100 6.08 13.44 4.41
C PRO A 100 6.07 13.52 2.88
N VAL A 101 5.23 12.72 2.24
CA VAL A 101 5.05 12.73 0.79
C VAL A 101 3.55 12.73 0.49
N MET A 102 3.09 13.80 -0.16
CA MET A 102 1.72 13.88 -0.67
C MET A 102 1.68 13.38 -2.10
N MET A 103 0.83 12.37 -2.35
CA MET A 103 0.68 11.74 -3.65
C MET A 103 -0.77 11.91 -4.13
N PRO A 104 -1.09 12.93 -4.93
CA PRO A 104 -2.47 13.27 -5.28
C PRO A 104 -3.20 12.17 -6.09
N TYR A 105 -2.45 11.26 -6.72
CA TYR A 105 -3.00 10.20 -7.58
C TYR A 105 -2.72 8.78 -7.08
N ILE A 106 -2.29 8.61 -5.81
CA ILE A 106 -1.91 7.29 -5.28
C ILE A 106 -3.03 6.26 -5.41
N ASP A 107 -4.29 6.68 -5.20
CA ASP A 107 -5.48 5.82 -5.31
C ASP A 107 -6.29 6.10 -6.58
N ALA A 108 -5.73 6.81 -7.57
CA ALA A 108 -6.47 7.18 -8.79
C ALA A 108 -6.98 5.96 -9.57
N LEU A 109 -6.29 4.83 -9.51
CA LEU A 109 -6.69 3.55 -10.11
C LEU A 109 -7.99 2.95 -9.53
N PHE A 110 -8.41 3.41 -8.34
CA PHE A 110 -9.62 2.96 -7.66
C PHE A 110 -10.82 3.90 -7.84
N GLN A 111 -10.66 4.99 -8.57
CA GLN A 111 -11.79 5.88 -8.85
C GLN A 111 -12.94 5.12 -9.54
N PRO A 112 -14.21 5.47 -9.25
CA PRO A 112 -15.35 4.91 -9.96
C PRO A 112 -15.15 5.03 -11.47
N ARG A 113 -15.37 3.93 -12.20
CA ARG A 113 -15.15 3.87 -13.65
C ARG A 113 -16.21 3.03 -14.35
N ALA A 114 -16.51 3.38 -15.58
CA ALA A 114 -17.17 2.52 -16.54
C ALA A 114 -16.17 1.56 -17.19
N LYS A 115 -16.68 0.48 -17.81
CA LYS A 115 -15.84 -0.48 -18.57
C LYS A 115 -15.12 0.16 -19.76
N THR A 116 -15.61 1.30 -20.24
CA THR A 116 -15.10 2.04 -21.40
C THR A 116 -14.00 3.03 -21.05
N ASP A 117 -13.78 3.33 -19.76
CA ASP A 117 -12.88 4.41 -19.35
C ASP A 117 -11.40 4.04 -19.49
N ARG A 118 -11.11 2.74 -19.59
CA ARG A 118 -9.75 2.22 -19.75
C ARG A 118 -9.60 1.56 -21.13
N PRO A 119 -8.53 1.87 -21.88
CA PRO A 119 -8.26 1.20 -23.14
C PRO A 119 -7.80 -0.25 -22.90
N GLN A 120 -7.98 -1.10 -23.90
CA GLN A 120 -7.32 -2.42 -23.91
C GLN A 120 -5.80 -2.25 -23.93
N VAL A 121 -5.07 -3.27 -23.46
CA VAL A 121 -3.59 -3.31 -23.51
C VAL A 121 -3.08 -3.05 -24.93
N VAL A 122 -3.67 -3.72 -25.93
CA VAL A 122 -3.49 -3.41 -27.35
C VAL A 122 -4.86 -2.97 -27.88
N PRO A 123 -5.05 -1.68 -28.16
CA PRO A 123 -6.32 -1.19 -28.70
C PRO A 123 -6.69 -1.89 -30.01
N GLU A 124 -7.98 -2.05 -30.26
CA GLU A 124 -8.49 -2.65 -31.49
C GLU A 124 -7.96 -1.87 -32.72
N GLY A 125 -7.45 -2.61 -33.71
CA GLY A 125 -6.84 -2.03 -34.92
C GLY A 125 -5.41 -1.51 -34.74
N SER A 126 -4.87 -1.50 -33.52
CA SER A 126 -3.46 -1.16 -33.29
C SER A 126 -2.54 -2.25 -33.83
N VAL A 127 -1.52 -1.85 -34.60
CA VAL A 127 -0.51 -2.76 -35.18
C VAL A 127 0.87 -2.60 -34.55
N ASN A 128 1.11 -1.50 -33.83
CA ASN A 128 2.43 -1.14 -33.30
C ASN A 128 2.37 -0.33 -31.99
N LEU A 129 1.20 -0.13 -31.39
CA LEU A 129 1.01 0.58 -30.13
C LEU A 129 0.39 -0.34 -29.08
N ALA A 130 0.99 -0.37 -27.90
CA ALA A 130 0.43 -0.97 -26.70
C ALA A 130 0.55 -0.01 -25.50
N LEU A 131 -0.37 -0.16 -24.55
CA LEU A 131 -0.43 0.60 -23.31
C LEU A 131 -0.18 -0.37 -22.15
N ILE A 132 0.74 -0.01 -21.25
CA ILE A 132 1.13 -0.83 -20.11
C ILE A 132 1.03 0.05 -18.87
N SER A 133 0.03 -0.16 -18.04
CA SER A 133 -0.19 0.59 -16.80
C SER A 133 -1.23 -0.10 -15.90
N GLN A 134 -1.51 0.47 -14.73
CA GLN A 134 -2.68 0.10 -13.93
C GLN A 134 -4.00 0.72 -14.45
N PHE A 135 -3.93 1.49 -15.55
CA PHE A 135 -5.06 2.19 -16.17
C PHE A 135 -5.48 1.60 -17.52
N VAL A 136 -4.99 0.41 -17.88
CA VAL A 136 -5.52 -0.38 -19.00
C VAL A 136 -6.53 -1.42 -18.51
N GLU A 137 -7.37 -1.91 -19.41
CA GLU A 137 -8.37 -2.92 -19.11
C GLU A 137 -7.79 -4.33 -19.25
N ILE A 138 -7.83 -5.10 -18.17
CA ILE A 138 -7.53 -6.53 -18.13
C ILE A 138 -8.64 -7.22 -17.32
N PRO A 139 -9.38 -8.17 -17.92
CA PRO A 139 -10.46 -8.86 -17.21
C PRO A 139 -9.96 -9.65 -16.00
N GLU A 140 -10.81 -9.73 -14.97
CA GLU A 140 -10.65 -10.58 -13.78
C GLU A 140 -9.45 -10.27 -12.86
N ASP A 141 -8.51 -9.41 -13.27
CA ASP A 141 -7.33 -9.06 -12.48
C ASP A 141 -7.52 -7.78 -11.65
N MET A 142 -6.72 -7.63 -10.58
CA MET A 142 -6.81 -6.56 -9.61
C MET A 142 -5.69 -5.53 -9.81
N VAL A 143 -6.09 -4.31 -10.20
CA VAL A 143 -5.21 -3.12 -10.15
C VAL A 143 -4.70 -2.89 -8.71
N PHE A 144 -3.62 -2.12 -8.55
CA PHE A 144 -2.83 -1.91 -7.30
C PHE A 144 -1.73 -2.95 -7.09
N THR A 145 -1.83 -4.09 -7.74
CA THR A 145 -0.77 -5.10 -7.73
C THR A 145 0.29 -4.81 -8.79
N GLU A 146 1.53 -5.23 -8.54
CA GLU A 146 2.58 -5.26 -9.57
C GLU A 146 2.24 -6.27 -10.68
N GLU A 147 1.59 -7.38 -10.31
CA GLU A 147 1.15 -8.45 -11.21
C GLU A 147 0.30 -7.89 -12.38
N TYR A 148 -0.61 -6.95 -12.12
CA TYR A 148 -1.42 -6.32 -13.17
C TYR A 148 -0.57 -5.65 -14.25
N SER A 149 0.49 -4.93 -13.85
CA SER A 149 1.41 -4.25 -14.77
C SER A 149 2.28 -5.25 -15.54
N VAL A 150 2.76 -6.30 -14.87
CA VAL A 150 3.52 -7.39 -15.52
C VAL A 150 2.66 -8.12 -16.54
N ARG A 151 1.41 -8.40 -16.20
CA ARG A 151 0.43 -9.03 -17.09
C ARG A 151 0.14 -8.15 -18.31
N ALA A 152 -0.07 -6.84 -18.11
CA ALA A 152 -0.22 -5.88 -19.20
C ALA A 152 0.98 -5.94 -20.16
N ALA A 153 2.21 -5.95 -19.62
CA ALA A 153 3.42 -6.04 -20.44
C ALA A 153 3.49 -7.35 -21.24
N ARG A 154 3.18 -8.49 -20.61
CA ARG A 154 3.17 -9.79 -21.31
C ARG A 154 2.11 -9.81 -22.42
N LEU A 155 0.90 -9.32 -22.16
CA LEU A 155 -0.17 -9.23 -23.16
C LEU A 155 0.24 -8.36 -24.35
N ALA A 156 0.84 -7.20 -24.10
CA ALA A 156 1.34 -6.31 -25.13
C ALA A 156 2.39 -6.98 -26.03
N VAL A 157 3.44 -7.56 -25.41
CA VAL A 157 4.54 -8.21 -26.13
C VAL A 157 4.05 -9.40 -26.94
N TYR A 158 3.21 -10.26 -26.34
CA TYR A 158 2.74 -11.47 -27.03
C TYR A 158 1.85 -11.12 -28.22
N THR A 159 1.00 -10.10 -28.07
CA THR A 159 0.08 -9.66 -29.12
C THR A 159 0.82 -8.98 -30.28
N LEU A 160 1.65 -7.97 -30.00
CA LEU A 160 2.31 -7.18 -31.05
C LEU A 160 3.41 -7.96 -31.80
N LEU A 161 4.05 -8.93 -31.15
CA LEU A 161 5.05 -9.79 -31.79
C LEU A 161 4.44 -11.07 -32.39
N GLY A 162 3.12 -11.27 -32.29
CA GLY A 162 2.43 -12.46 -32.80
C GLY A 162 2.95 -13.76 -32.20
N LEU A 163 3.31 -13.76 -30.91
CA LEU A 163 3.84 -14.95 -30.24
C LEU A 163 2.69 -15.91 -29.92
N ASP A 164 2.85 -17.19 -30.27
CA ASP A 164 1.93 -18.26 -29.83
C ASP A 164 2.21 -18.65 -28.37
N LYS A 165 1.96 -17.70 -27.47
CA LYS A 165 2.08 -17.86 -26.02
C LYS A 165 0.86 -17.24 -25.36
N LYS A 166 0.40 -17.86 -24.27
CA LYS A 166 -0.70 -17.34 -23.46
C LYS A 166 -0.14 -16.80 -22.15
N VAL A 167 -0.79 -15.76 -21.63
CA VAL A 167 -0.54 -15.30 -20.26
C VAL A 167 -1.40 -16.15 -19.32
N GLU A 168 -0.79 -16.69 -18.27
CA GLU A 168 -1.45 -17.50 -17.26
C GLU A 168 -2.68 -16.77 -16.72
N PRO A 169 -3.89 -17.34 -16.79
CA PRO A 169 -5.09 -16.65 -16.34
C PRO A 169 -5.06 -16.37 -14.83
N VAL A 170 -5.87 -15.41 -14.39
CA VAL A 170 -6.10 -15.20 -12.95
C VAL A 170 -6.67 -16.49 -12.37
N THR A 171 -6.12 -16.93 -11.24
CA THR A 171 -6.56 -18.20 -10.64
C THR A 171 -7.99 -18.05 -10.13
N ALA A 172 -8.92 -18.84 -10.69
CA ALA A 172 -10.35 -18.75 -10.39
C ALA A 172 -10.74 -19.42 -9.06
N TYR A 173 -10.08 -19.04 -7.95
CA TYR A 173 -10.41 -19.51 -6.60
C TYR A 173 -11.86 -19.18 -6.22
N ASN A 174 -12.43 -18.10 -6.76
CA ASN A 174 -13.83 -17.72 -6.59
C ASN A 174 -14.84 -18.72 -7.20
N LYS A 175 -14.39 -19.67 -8.03
CA LYS A 175 -15.24 -20.74 -8.59
C LYS A 175 -15.07 -22.08 -7.86
N ARG A 176 -14.19 -22.16 -6.86
CA ARG A 176 -13.91 -23.39 -6.10
C ARG A 176 -14.88 -23.54 -4.91
N PRO A 177 -15.68 -24.62 -4.84
CA PRO A 177 -16.64 -24.80 -3.76
C PRO A 177 -16.02 -24.80 -2.36
N ASP A 178 -14.84 -25.42 -2.20
CA ASP A 178 -14.13 -25.46 -0.92
C ASP A 178 -13.68 -24.06 -0.46
N VAL A 179 -13.24 -23.22 -1.40
CA VAL A 179 -12.89 -21.81 -1.13
C VAL A 179 -14.14 -21.01 -0.78
N LEU A 180 -15.23 -21.19 -1.51
CA LEU A 180 -16.50 -20.48 -1.27
C LEU A 180 -17.10 -20.79 0.10
N VAL A 181 -17.12 -22.07 0.49
CA VAL A 181 -17.59 -22.48 1.85
C VAL A 181 -16.72 -21.81 2.92
N LYS A 182 -15.40 -21.83 2.75
CA LYS A 182 -14.47 -21.17 3.68
C LYS A 182 -14.68 -19.66 3.73
N ALA A 183 -14.94 -19.01 2.58
CA ALA A 183 -15.22 -17.58 2.51
C ALA A 183 -16.49 -17.22 3.27
N VAL A 184 -17.59 -17.98 3.08
CA VAL A 184 -18.84 -17.79 3.81
C VAL A 184 -18.60 -17.96 5.31
N HIS A 185 -17.95 -19.05 5.74
CA HIS A 185 -17.65 -19.26 7.17
C HIS A 185 -16.80 -18.11 7.75
N THR A 186 -15.83 -17.61 6.98
CA THR A 186 -14.97 -16.51 7.42
C THR A 186 -15.74 -15.20 7.60
N ALA A 187 -16.76 -14.94 6.76
CA ALA A 187 -17.59 -13.74 6.85
C ALA A 187 -18.41 -13.64 8.15
N TYR A 188 -18.65 -14.77 8.84
CA TYR A 188 -19.36 -14.83 10.13
C TYR A 188 -18.43 -15.09 11.32
N ARG A 189 -17.12 -15.03 11.14
CA ARG A 189 -16.15 -15.23 12.23
C ARG A 189 -16.12 -13.97 13.11
N SER A 190 -16.45 -14.15 14.39
CA SER A 190 -16.28 -13.16 15.45
C SER A 190 -14.82 -13.01 15.87
#